data_AF-A0A8J6TBW2-F1
#
_entry.id   AF-A0A8J6TBW2-F1
#
_cell.length_a   1.000
_cell.length_b   1.000
_cell.length_c   1.000
_cell.angle_alpha   90.00
_cell.angle_beta   90.00
_cell.angle_gamma   90.00
#
_symmetry.space_group_name_H-M   'P 1'
#
loop_
_entity.id
_entity.type
_entity.pdbx_description
1 polymer ?
#
loop_
_entity_poly.entity_id
_entity_poly.type
_entity_poly.pdbx_seq_one_letter_code
_entity_poly.pdbx_strand_id
1 'polypeptide(L)'
;MIFLCVLLVMQNAAFAHEARLTDIIVTNTRDDLLVFLNVEGAFNDKIKKAVLKGVPATFSFYITLYQARNMWFDSKMADIKITHTIKYNSLKKEFVVTRSWEKDKLSVTQSFEEAKKLMSEIDSLKIISLGSLQKGSQYQIRAKAELGKLTLPFYLHYILFFVSLWDVETDWYTIDFIY
;
A
#
# COMPACT_ATOMS: atom_id res chain seq x y z
N MET A 1 48.05 -36.81 -8.93
CA MET A 1 47.19 -36.47 -7.79
C MET A 1 46.30 -35.31 -8.18
N ILE A 2 45.00 -35.44 -7.88
CA ILE A 2 43.87 -34.66 -8.40
C ILE A 2 43.92 -33.19 -7.96
N PHE A 3 43.78 -32.26 -8.91
CA PHE A 3 43.59 -30.84 -8.67
C PHE A 3 42.09 -30.61 -8.42
N LEU A 4 41.72 -30.38 -7.16
CA LEU A 4 40.34 -30.16 -6.74
C LEU A 4 39.96 -28.69 -6.97
N CYS A 5 39.33 -28.39 -8.10
CA CYS A 5 38.71 -27.08 -8.34
C CYS A 5 37.46 -26.94 -7.47
N VAL A 6 37.53 -26.09 -6.44
CA VAL A 6 36.38 -25.67 -5.65
C VAL A 6 35.61 -24.60 -6.44
N LEU A 7 34.48 -24.99 -7.03
CA LEU A 7 33.49 -24.08 -7.59
C LEU A 7 32.75 -23.40 -6.44
N LEU A 8 33.19 -22.19 -6.08
CA LEU A 8 32.45 -21.27 -5.23
C LEU A 8 31.23 -20.77 -6.01
N VAL A 9 30.09 -21.42 -5.79
CA VAL A 9 28.79 -20.92 -6.23
C VAL A 9 28.53 -19.63 -5.46
N MET A 10 28.78 -18.48 -6.10
CA MET A 10 28.28 -17.20 -5.60
C MET A 10 26.76 -17.26 -5.66
N GLN A 11 26.16 -17.61 -4.52
CA GLN A 11 24.74 -17.45 -4.31
C GLN A 11 24.49 -15.94 -4.29
N ASN A 12 24.14 -15.39 -5.45
CA ASN A 12 23.50 -14.08 -5.50
C ASN A 12 22.21 -14.25 -4.72
N ALA A 13 22.21 -13.87 -3.45
CA ALA A 13 20.99 -13.59 -2.73
C ALA A 13 20.30 -12.50 -3.53
N ALA A 14 19.34 -12.90 -4.37
CA ALA A 14 18.42 -11.97 -4.99
C ALA A 14 17.73 -11.29 -3.82
N PHE A 15 18.16 -10.06 -3.50
CA PHE A 15 17.46 -9.20 -2.57
C PHE A 15 16.09 -8.91 -3.17
N ALA A 16 15.14 -9.79 -2.91
CA ALA A 16 13.74 -9.44 -3.01
C ALA A 16 13.52 -8.37 -1.93
N HIS A 17 13.45 -7.11 -2.34
CA HIS A 17 12.96 -6.06 -1.47
C HIS A 17 11.49 -6.37 -1.22
N GLU A 18 11.20 -7.00 -0.08
CA GLU A 18 9.84 -7.27 0.34
C GLU A 18 9.11 -5.94 0.58
N ALA A 19 7.83 -5.91 0.20
CA ALA A 19 7.04 -4.71 0.38
C ALA A 19 6.78 -4.49 1.87
N ARG A 20 6.91 -3.24 2.33
CA ARG A 20 6.73 -2.88 3.73
C ARG A 20 6.10 -1.51 3.90
N LEU A 21 5.39 -1.33 5.00
CA LEU A 21 4.94 -0.02 5.42
C LEU A 21 6.06 0.69 6.19
N THR A 22 6.28 1.96 5.86
CA THR A 22 7.23 2.84 6.55
C THR A 22 6.57 4.17 6.90
N ASP A 23 7.26 4.98 7.70
CA ASP A 23 6.85 6.36 8.02
C ASP A 23 5.42 6.45 8.53
N ILE A 24 5.00 5.44 9.30
CA ILE A 24 3.63 5.36 9.79
C ILE A 24 3.49 6.31 10.98
N ILE A 25 2.71 7.36 10.80
CA ILE A 25 2.49 8.41 11.80
C ILE A 25 1.00 8.50 12.08
N VAL A 26 0.66 8.45 13.36
CA VAL A 26 -0.69 8.69 13.88
C VAL A 26 -0.67 10.04 14.58
N THR A 27 -1.52 10.96 14.15
CA THR A 27 -1.56 12.33 14.71
C THR A 27 -2.97 12.88 14.73
N ASN A 28 -3.16 13.99 15.44
CA ASN A 28 -4.44 14.61 15.65
C ASN A 28 -4.46 16.01 15.03
N THR A 29 -5.58 16.36 14.43
CA THR A 29 -5.96 17.75 14.18
C THR A 29 -6.76 18.28 15.37
N ARG A 30 -7.45 19.42 15.21
CA ARG A 30 -8.44 19.87 16.19
C ARG A 30 -9.59 18.86 16.35
N ASP A 31 -10.02 18.24 15.25
CA ASP A 31 -11.31 17.53 15.19
C ASP A 31 -11.19 16.05 14.81
N ASP A 32 -10.09 15.65 14.15
CA ASP A 32 -9.94 14.34 13.52
C ASP A 32 -8.59 13.67 13.84
N LEU A 33 -8.62 12.34 13.99
CA LEU A 33 -7.47 11.45 14.01
C LEU A 33 -7.03 11.16 12.57
N LEU A 34 -5.75 11.39 12.27
CA LEU A 34 -5.14 11.22 10.96
C LEU A 34 -4.04 10.15 10.96
N VAL A 35 -3.89 9.49 9.81
CA VAL A 35 -2.78 8.57 9.53
C VAL A 35 -2.01 9.01 8.30
N PHE A 36 -0.69 8.90 8.41
CA PHE A 36 0.28 9.01 7.33
C PHE A 36 1.03 7.68 7.26
N LEU A 37 1.33 7.22 6.05
CA LEU A 37 2.20 6.06 5.84
C LEU A 37 2.77 6.06 4.42
N ASN A 38 3.81 5.28 4.23
CA ASN A 38 4.43 5.04 2.94
C ASN A 38 4.60 3.53 2.69
N VAL A 39 4.68 3.15 1.42
CA VAL A 39 4.95 1.77 0.98
C VAL A 39 6.27 1.73 0.23
N GLU A 40 7.23 1.01 0.79
CA GLU A 40 8.50 0.70 0.14
C GLU A 40 8.49 -0.71 -0.45
N GLY A 41 9.41 -0.98 -1.40
CA GLY A 41 9.62 -2.32 -1.97
C GLY A 41 8.53 -2.82 -2.92
N ALA A 42 7.35 -2.19 -2.93
CA ALA A 42 6.20 -2.73 -3.64
C ALA A 42 6.21 -2.55 -5.17
N PHE A 43 6.94 -1.56 -5.70
CA PHE A 43 7.09 -1.34 -7.15
C PHE A 43 8.37 -1.99 -7.68
N ASN A 44 8.29 -3.27 -8.04
CA ASN A 44 9.38 -3.95 -8.74
C ASN A 44 9.39 -3.65 -10.25
N ASP A 45 10.48 -4.05 -10.93
CA ASP A 45 10.65 -3.84 -12.37
C ASP A 45 9.54 -4.47 -13.23
N LYS A 46 8.95 -5.57 -12.78
CA LYS A 46 7.88 -6.25 -13.52
C LYS A 46 6.61 -5.40 -13.52
N ILE A 47 6.26 -4.84 -12.36
CA ILE A 47 5.14 -3.91 -12.21
C ILE A 47 5.37 -2.66 -13.04
N LYS A 48 6.56 -2.04 -12.94
CA LYS A 48 6.93 -0.87 -13.75
C LYS A 48 6.74 -1.14 -15.25
N LYS A 49 7.24 -2.26 -15.75
CA LYS A 49 7.08 -2.67 -17.16
C LYS A 49 5.61 -2.91 -17.53
N ALA A 50 4.81 -3.50 -16.66
CA ALA A 50 3.38 -3.72 -16.91
C ALA A 50 2.62 -2.39 -17.01
N VAL A 51 2.86 -1.47 -16.08
CA VAL A 51 2.26 -0.13 -16.10
C VAL A 51 2.63 0.64 -17.37
N LEU A 52 3.92 0.62 -17.77
CA LEU A 52 4.37 1.27 -19.02
C LEU A 52 3.77 0.65 -20.28
N LYS A 53 3.31 -0.61 -20.21
CA LYS A 53 2.54 -1.27 -21.28
C LYS A 53 1.04 -0.95 -21.25
N GLY A 54 0.61 -0.07 -20.35
CA GLY A 54 -0.78 0.35 -20.19
C GLY A 54 -1.62 -0.55 -19.30
N VAL A 55 -1.02 -1.54 -18.62
CA VAL A 55 -1.74 -2.38 -17.67
C VAL A 55 -1.94 -1.60 -16.37
N PRO A 56 -3.18 -1.36 -15.91
CA PRO A 56 -3.41 -0.63 -14.68
C PRO A 56 -2.93 -1.43 -13.47
N ALA A 57 -2.40 -0.74 -12.46
CA ALA A 57 -2.00 -1.32 -11.18
C ALA A 57 -2.76 -0.65 -10.05
N THR A 58 -3.25 -1.42 -9.08
CA THR A 58 -4.09 -0.89 -7.98
C THR A 58 -3.58 -1.38 -6.62
N PHE A 59 -3.12 -0.45 -5.78
CA PHE A 59 -2.89 -0.74 -4.36
C PHE A 59 -4.20 -0.64 -3.60
N SER A 60 -4.44 -1.60 -2.70
CA SER A 60 -5.45 -1.51 -1.65
C SER A 60 -4.75 -1.33 -0.32
N PHE A 61 -5.23 -0.39 0.48
CA PHE A 61 -4.78 -0.14 1.83
C PHE A 61 -5.92 -0.46 2.79
N TYR A 62 -5.60 -1.24 3.82
CA TYR A 62 -6.51 -1.66 4.87
C TYR A 62 -6.03 -1.05 6.16
N ILE A 63 -6.83 -0.19 6.77
CA ILE A 63 -6.50 0.52 8.00
C ILE A 63 -7.66 0.35 8.96
N THR A 64 -7.41 -0.27 10.10
CA THR A 64 -8.43 -0.56 11.11
C THR A 64 -8.02 0.04 12.44
N LEU A 65 -8.94 0.75 13.08
CA LEU A 65 -8.77 1.31 14.42
C LEU A 65 -9.53 0.45 15.43
N TYR A 66 -8.85 0.11 16.52
CA TYR A 66 -9.39 -0.62 17.65
C TYR A 66 -9.22 0.19 18.94
N GLN A 67 -10.17 0.07 19.86
CA GLN A 67 -10.01 0.48 21.25
C GLN A 67 -9.68 -0.74 22.11
N ALA A 68 -8.55 -0.71 22.80
CA ALA A 68 -8.14 -1.77 23.71
C ALA A 68 -9.01 -1.75 24.97
N ARG A 69 -9.42 -2.94 25.44
CA ARG A 69 -10.28 -3.09 26.63
C ARG A 69 -9.69 -4.12 27.58
N ASN A 70 -9.56 -3.76 28.86
CA ASN A 70 -8.87 -4.59 29.86
C ASN A 70 -9.50 -5.97 30.16
N MET A 71 -10.70 -6.28 29.66
CA MET A 71 -11.40 -7.55 29.97
C MET A 71 -12.21 -8.16 28.81
N TRP A 72 -12.24 -7.55 27.62
CA TRP A 72 -13.08 -7.97 26.48
C TRP A 72 -12.30 -7.85 25.17
N PHE A 73 -12.78 -8.49 24.08
CA PHE A 73 -12.22 -8.31 22.74
C PHE A 73 -12.13 -6.82 22.35
N ASP A 74 -11.03 -6.46 21.68
CA ASP A 74 -10.81 -5.10 21.16
C ASP A 74 -12.02 -4.64 20.33
N SER A 75 -12.50 -3.43 20.62
CA SER A 75 -13.65 -2.88 19.92
C SER A 75 -13.19 -2.20 18.64
N LYS A 76 -13.54 -2.76 17.48
CA LYS A 76 -13.31 -2.11 16.19
C LYS A 76 -14.12 -0.82 16.09
N MET A 77 -13.43 0.30 15.90
CA MET A 77 -14.04 1.64 15.84
C MET A 77 -14.12 2.18 14.41
N ALA A 78 -13.13 1.87 13.57
CA ALA A 78 -13.12 2.23 12.16
C ALA A 78 -12.49 1.11 11.33
N ASP A 79 -12.99 0.91 10.12
CA ASP A 79 -12.51 -0.08 9.16
C ASP A 79 -12.47 0.57 7.78
N ILE A 80 -11.29 1.00 7.36
CA ILE A 80 -11.09 1.84 6.19
C ILE A 80 -10.36 1.05 5.12
N LYS A 81 -10.98 0.97 3.95
CA LYS A 81 -10.38 0.45 2.73
C LYS A 81 -10.29 1.56 1.70
N ILE A 82 -9.07 1.87 1.25
CA ILE A 82 -8.83 2.84 0.18
C ILE A 82 -7.97 2.23 -0.91
N THR A 83 -8.04 2.79 -2.11
CA THR A 83 -7.31 2.31 -3.27
C THR A 83 -6.60 3.41 -4.01
N HIS A 84 -5.38 3.14 -4.46
CA HIS A 84 -4.61 4.00 -5.36
C HIS A 84 -4.48 3.23 -6.68
N THR A 85 -4.86 3.83 -7.80
CA THR A 85 -4.77 3.22 -9.13
C THR A 85 -3.89 4.06 -10.03
N ILE A 86 -2.92 3.44 -10.70
CA ILE A 86 -2.09 4.06 -11.73
C ILE A 86 -2.43 3.47 -13.09
N LYS A 87 -2.55 4.36 -14.08
CA LYS A 87 -2.71 4.02 -15.49
C LYS A 87 -1.79 4.87 -16.35
N TYR A 88 -1.09 4.24 -17.29
CA TYR A 88 -0.29 4.96 -18.28
C TYR A 88 -1.11 5.22 -19.55
N ASN A 89 -1.12 6.48 -20.01
CA ASN A 89 -1.68 6.89 -21.27
C ASN A 89 -0.56 7.01 -22.31
N SER A 90 -0.46 6.02 -23.21
CA SER A 90 0.60 5.98 -24.23
C SER A 90 0.50 7.09 -25.28
N LEU A 91 -0.70 7.58 -25.58
CA LEU A 91 -0.91 8.66 -26.55
C LEU A 91 -0.39 10.00 -26.02
N LYS A 92 -0.69 10.29 -24.75
CA LYS A 92 -0.27 11.53 -24.08
C LYS A 92 1.08 11.42 -23.35
N LYS A 93 1.63 10.20 -23.25
CA LYS A 93 2.85 9.87 -22.51
C LYS A 93 2.83 10.34 -21.04
N GLU A 94 1.70 10.13 -20.39
CA GLU A 94 1.46 10.56 -19.00
C GLU A 94 0.89 9.43 -18.15
N PHE A 95 1.20 9.45 -16.86
CA PHE A 95 0.58 8.62 -15.84
C PHE A 95 -0.59 9.37 -15.23
N VAL A 96 -1.69 8.65 -15.03
CA VAL A 96 -2.86 9.11 -14.30
C VAL A 96 -2.96 8.29 -13.04
N VAL A 97 -2.93 8.95 -11.89
CA VAL A 97 -3.10 8.34 -10.57
C VAL A 97 -4.43 8.79 -9.97
N THR A 98 -5.21 7.83 -9.51
CA THR A 98 -6.50 8.05 -8.84
C THR A 98 -6.43 7.47 -7.43
N ARG A 99 -6.83 8.27 -6.45
CA ARG A 99 -6.82 7.92 -5.02
C ARG A 99 -8.24 7.98 -4.49
N SER A 100 -8.77 6.88 -3.96
CA SER A 100 -10.21 6.76 -3.68
C SER A 100 -10.74 7.70 -2.58
N TRP A 101 -9.88 8.25 -1.72
CA TRP A 101 -10.26 9.21 -0.68
C TRP A 101 -10.12 10.67 -1.12
N GLU A 102 -9.40 10.95 -2.21
CA GLU A 102 -9.29 12.27 -2.81
C GLU A 102 -10.38 12.43 -3.89
N LYS A 103 -11.60 12.77 -3.46
CA LYS A 103 -12.76 12.91 -4.39
C LYS A 103 -12.41 13.81 -5.58
N ASP A 104 -12.69 13.31 -6.79
CA ASP A 104 -12.58 14.01 -8.07
C ASP A 104 -11.20 14.60 -8.42
N LYS A 105 -10.15 14.20 -7.68
CA LYS A 105 -8.78 14.65 -7.94
C LYS A 105 -8.02 13.61 -8.74
N LEU A 106 -7.77 13.94 -10.01
CA LEU A 106 -6.88 13.19 -10.88
C LEU A 106 -5.50 13.80 -10.81
N SER A 107 -4.52 13.01 -10.36
CA SER A 107 -3.12 13.43 -10.37
C SER A 107 -2.48 12.93 -11.66
N VAL A 108 -2.04 13.87 -12.51
CA VAL A 108 -1.42 13.57 -13.80
C VAL A 108 0.05 14.00 -13.77
N THR A 109 0.94 13.11 -14.20
CA THR A 109 2.38 13.40 -14.28
C THR A 109 3.03 12.63 -15.43
N GLN A 110 4.09 13.17 -16.01
CA GLN A 110 4.92 12.45 -17.00
C GLN A 110 6.03 11.62 -16.35
N SER A 111 6.28 11.79 -15.05
CA SER A 111 7.32 11.09 -14.30
C SER A 111 6.77 9.83 -13.64
N PHE A 112 7.38 8.68 -13.94
CA PHE A 112 7.04 7.43 -13.27
C PHE A 112 7.35 7.49 -11.77
N GLU A 113 8.44 8.16 -11.36
CA GLU A 113 8.81 8.23 -9.94
C GLU A 113 7.83 9.09 -9.15
N GLU A 114 7.30 10.17 -9.74
CA GLU A 114 6.22 10.96 -9.12
C GLU A 114 4.92 10.15 -9.03
N ALA A 115 4.56 9.44 -10.10
CA ALA A 115 3.38 8.58 -10.10
C ALA A 115 3.50 7.44 -9.07
N LYS A 116 4.69 6.85 -8.94
CA LYS A 116 5.02 5.85 -7.92
C LYS A 116 4.89 6.44 -6.51
N LYS A 117 5.45 7.64 -6.26
CA LYS A 117 5.29 8.35 -4.99
C LYS A 117 3.81 8.53 -4.64
N LEU A 118 3.02 8.99 -5.61
CA LEU A 118 1.57 9.15 -5.43
C LEU A 118 0.86 7.82 -5.14
N MET A 119 1.35 6.71 -5.68
CA MET A 119 0.79 5.38 -5.42
C MET A 119 1.19 4.81 -4.06
N SER A 120 2.38 5.14 -3.56
CA SER A 120 2.93 4.58 -2.31
C SER A 120 2.56 5.38 -1.05
N GLU A 121 2.29 6.68 -1.17
CA GLU A 121 2.09 7.56 -0.02
C GLU A 121 0.61 7.78 0.32
N ILE A 122 0.27 7.57 1.59
CA ILE A 122 -0.94 8.10 2.21
C ILE A 122 -0.52 9.33 3.01
N ASP A 123 -1.07 10.47 2.60
CA ASP A 123 -0.92 11.75 3.29
C ASP A 123 -2.26 12.12 3.93
N SER A 124 -2.25 12.32 5.25
CA SER A 124 -3.36 12.90 6.01
C SER A 124 -4.73 12.19 5.85
N LEU A 125 -4.73 10.86 5.90
CA LEU A 125 -5.99 10.09 5.86
C LEU A 125 -6.75 10.22 7.18
N LYS A 126 -7.97 10.75 7.10
CA LYS A 126 -8.91 10.80 8.23
C LYS A 126 -9.40 9.40 8.60
N ILE A 127 -9.18 9.02 9.86
CA ILE A 127 -9.64 7.74 10.41
C ILE A 127 -11.00 7.87 11.09
N ILE A 128 -11.11 8.79 12.05
CA ILE A 128 -12.33 9.02 12.83
C ILE A 128 -12.29 10.43 13.43
N SER A 129 -13.46 10.97 13.78
CA SER A 129 -13.52 12.19 14.58
C SER A 129 -13.05 11.92 16.02
N LEU A 130 -12.24 12.84 16.57
CA LEU A 130 -11.74 12.78 17.94
C LEU A 130 -12.86 12.80 18.98
N GLY A 131 -14.02 13.39 18.68
CA GLY A 131 -15.20 13.36 19.55
C GLY A 131 -15.76 11.95 19.77
N SER A 132 -15.37 10.98 18.94
CA SER A 132 -15.73 9.56 19.12
C SER A 132 -14.73 8.80 19.99
N LEU A 133 -13.60 9.41 20.35
CA LEU A 133 -12.56 8.80 21.17
C LEU A 133 -12.68 9.25 22.63
N GLN A 134 -12.32 8.37 23.55
CA GLN A 134 -12.31 8.60 24.99
C GLN A 134 -10.89 8.93 25.45
N LYS A 135 -10.73 10.07 26.13
CA LYS A 135 -9.44 10.48 26.71
C LYS A 135 -8.94 9.49 27.77
N GLY A 136 -7.64 9.31 27.83
CA GLY A 136 -6.93 8.34 28.66
C GLY A 136 -7.08 6.88 28.22
N SER A 137 -7.70 6.60 27.06
CA SER A 137 -7.92 5.21 26.61
C SER A 137 -6.83 4.76 25.64
N GLN A 138 -6.54 3.47 25.66
CA GLN A 138 -5.60 2.84 24.73
C GLN A 138 -6.28 2.48 23.42
N TYR A 139 -5.59 2.77 22.32
CA TYR A 139 -6.03 2.54 20.96
C TYR A 139 -4.94 1.87 20.16
N GLN A 140 -5.37 1.15 19.12
CA GLN A 140 -4.48 0.43 18.23
C GLN A 140 -4.91 0.64 16.77
N ILE A 141 -3.98 1.09 15.93
CA ILE A 141 -4.14 1.11 14.47
C ILE A 141 -3.40 -0.08 13.89
N ARG A 142 -4.10 -0.85 13.05
CA ARG A 142 -3.52 -1.90 12.22
C ARG A 142 -3.60 -1.49 10.77
N ALA A 143 -2.48 -1.58 10.06
CA ALA A 143 -2.39 -1.21 8.65
C ALA A 143 -1.71 -2.31 7.82
N LYS A 144 -2.19 -2.51 6.60
CA LYS A 144 -1.59 -3.36 5.56
C LYS A 144 -1.84 -2.75 4.19
N ALA A 145 -0.89 -2.93 3.28
CA ALA A 145 -1.07 -2.63 1.87
C ALA A 145 -0.88 -3.90 1.01
N GLU A 146 -1.65 -4.00 -0.07
CA GLU A 146 -1.48 -5.05 -1.06
C GLU A 146 -1.69 -4.49 -2.46
N LEU A 147 -0.88 -4.94 -3.41
CA LEU A 147 -1.07 -4.66 -4.82
C LEU A 147 -2.07 -5.69 -5.36
N GLY A 148 -3.35 -5.35 -5.36
CA GLY A 148 -4.38 -6.30 -5.74
C GLY A 148 -4.31 -6.67 -7.23
N LYS A 149 -4.45 -7.96 -7.52
CA LYS A 149 -5.12 -8.40 -8.75
C LYS A 149 -6.50 -7.74 -8.71
N LEU A 150 -6.78 -6.79 -9.61
CA LEU A 150 -8.16 -6.33 -9.82
C LEU A 150 -9.06 -7.57 -9.81
N THR A 151 -10.16 -7.52 -9.07
CA THR A 151 -11.25 -8.49 -9.23
C THR A 151 -11.72 -8.34 -10.67
N LEU A 152 -11.07 -9.08 -11.57
CA LEU A 152 -11.34 -9.03 -13.00
C LEU A 152 -12.84 -9.34 -13.13
N PRO A 153 -13.62 -8.44 -13.73
CA PRO A 153 -14.99 -8.77 -14.09
C PRO A 153 -14.98 -10.11 -14.84
N PHE A 154 -15.93 -11.00 -14.56
CA PHE A 154 -15.89 -12.41 -14.99
C PHE A 154 -15.62 -12.64 -16.49
N TYR A 155 -15.84 -11.64 -17.36
CA TYR A 155 -15.54 -11.68 -18.79
C TYR A 155 -14.06 -11.50 -19.17
N LEU A 156 -13.16 -11.19 -18.23
CA LEU A 156 -11.74 -10.87 -18.48
C LEU A 156 -10.74 -12.00 -18.13
N HIS A 157 -11.16 -13.26 -18.23
CA HIS A 157 -10.29 -14.44 -17.99
C HIS A 157 -9.08 -14.57 -18.96
N TYR A 158 -8.95 -13.70 -19.97
CA TYR A 158 -7.92 -13.82 -21.02
C TYR A 158 -6.58 -13.11 -20.75
N ILE A 159 -6.37 -12.50 -19.59
CA ILE A 159 -5.11 -11.79 -19.29
C ILE A 159 -4.33 -12.36 -18.07
N LEU A 160 -4.37 -13.68 -17.91
CA LEU A 160 -3.76 -14.43 -16.79
C LEU A 160 -2.24 -14.21 -16.62
N PHE A 161 -1.51 -13.75 -17.64
CA PHE A 161 -0.06 -13.52 -17.56
C PHE A 161 0.35 -12.45 -16.53
N PHE A 162 -0.54 -11.53 -16.18
CA PHE A 162 -0.21 -10.45 -15.22
C PHE A 162 -0.57 -10.81 -13.78
N VAL A 163 -1.35 -11.88 -13.55
CA VAL A 163 -1.85 -12.27 -12.23
C VAL A 163 -0.68 -12.49 -11.26
N SER A 164 0.39 -13.17 -11.66
CA SER A 164 1.57 -13.38 -10.81
C SER A 164 2.44 -12.12 -10.59
N LEU A 165 2.26 -11.06 -11.37
CA LEU A 165 3.00 -9.80 -11.18
C LEU A 165 2.45 -8.97 -10.02
N TRP A 166 1.20 -9.21 -9.65
CA TRP A 166 0.47 -8.50 -8.62
C TRP A 166 0.45 -9.27 -7.28
N ASP A 167 1.48 -10.08 -7.03
CA ASP A 167 1.64 -10.81 -5.77
C ASP A 167 2.60 -10.03 -4.87
N VAL A 168 2.14 -8.87 -4.42
CA VAL A 168 2.91 -7.96 -3.57
C VAL A 168 2.00 -7.52 -2.44
N GLU A 169 2.39 -7.85 -1.21
CA GLU A 169 1.71 -7.42 0.00
C GLU A 169 2.73 -7.06 1.07
N THR A 170 2.33 -6.19 1.97
CA THR A 170 3.08 -5.90 3.20
C THR A 170 2.59 -6.81 4.32
N ASP A 171 3.45 -7.01 5.31
CA ASP A 171 2.99 -7.49 6.62
C ASP A 171 1.99 -6.50 7.25
N TRP A 172 1.29 -6.99 8.27
CA TRP A 172 0.48 -6.15 9.14
C TRP A 172 1.37 -5.34 10.08
N TYR A 173 1.20 -4.02 10.07
CA TYR A 173 1.84 -3.12 11.03
C TYR A 173 0.83 -2.67 12.07
N THR A 174 1.27 -2.62 13.32
CA THR A 174 0.43 -2.26 14.47
C THR A 174 1.06 -1.11 15.24
N ILE A 175 0.26 -0.10 15.57
CA ILE A 175 0.68 1.06 16.35
C ILE A 175 -0.29 1.25 17.50
N ASP A 176 0.24 1.23 18.72
CA ASP A 176 -0.50 1.51 19.93
C ASP A 176 -0.30 2.96 20.34
N PHE A 177 -1.36 3.61 20.79
CA PHE A 177 -1.32 4.99 21.29
C PHE A 177 -2.38 5.23 22.36
N ILE A 178 -2.22 6.32 23.10
CA ILE A 178 -3.22 6.81 24.06
C ILE A 178 -3.75 8.13 23.53
N TYR A 179 -5.06 8.28 23.52
CA TYR A 179 -5.74 9.56 23.28
C TYR A 179 -6.34 10.08 24.58
#